data_AF-A0AAW2ZFX0-F1
#
_entry.id   AF-A0AAW2ZFX0-F1
#
_cell.length_a   1.000
_cell.length_b   1.000
_cell.length_c   1.000
_cell.angle_alpha   90.00
_cell.angle_beta   90.00
_cell.angle_gamma   90.00
#
_symmetry.space_group_name_H-M   'P 1'
#
loop_
_entity.id
_entity.type
_entity.pdbx_description
1 polymer ?
#
loop_
_entity_poly.entity_id
_entity_poly.type
_entity_poly.pdbx_seq_one_letter_code
_entity_poly.pdbx_strand_id
1 'polypeptide(L)'
;MKHKGMKRNYRNNRDEDPKTKLSKSLSYILRHGATKEGIKLSDDGYALLADILKKSNFKNVTEEQVKDVVDTCSKQRYKLIERTNPDTNQTALYIRANQGHSVAVVKGDQLLKPITGVDQLPEGTKMIHGTYSSKWDLIKKSGLSKMNRQHVHFACGERGDKEVISGMRNSCDVLIYIDIKKLLDDGIPLFLSDNNVLLTPGKGDTGFVPVDCFERVVNIKTNEVLWPEEIKK
;
A
#
# COMPACT_ATOMS: atom_id res chain seq x y z
N MET A 1 -31.73 19.14 -29.10
CA MET A 1 -31.90 19.05 -27.64
C MET A 1 -30.53 19.25 -26.99
N LYS A 2 -30.41 20.23 -26.08
CA LYS A 2 -29.13 20.62 -25.45
C LYS A 2 -28.76 19.59 -24.37
N HIS A 3 -27.67 18.83 -24.54
CA HIS A 3 -27.14 17.95 -23.50
C HIS A 3 -26.46 18.78 -22.41
N LYS A 4 -27.09 18.83 -21.23
CA LYS A 4 -26.50 19.37 -19.99
C LYS A 4 -25.33 18.48 -19.56
N GLY A 5 -24.12 19.01 -19.67
CA GLY A 5 -22.91 18.38 -19.14
C GLY A 5 -23.00 18.19 -17.63
N MET A 6 -22.79 16.95 -17.19
CA MET A 6 -22.74 16.57 -15.77
C MET A 6 -21.46 17.15 -15.16
N LYS A 7 -21.58 18.20 -14.36
CA LYS A 7 -20.45 18.84 -13.67
C LYS A 7 -19.83 17.84 -12.69
N ARG A 8 -18.62 17.35 -13.01
CA ARG A 8 -17.76 16.63 -12.07
C ARG A 8 -17.39 17.59 -10.93
N ASN A 9 -17.85 17.32 -9.72
CA ASN A 9 -17.39 18.02 -8.52
C ASN A 9 -15.92 17.67 -8.27
N TYR A 10 -15.00 18.46 -8.84
CA TYR A 10 -13.64 18.56 -8.35
C TYR A 10 -13.71 19.28 -7.00
N ARG A 11 -13.55 18.53 -5.90
CA ARG A 11 -13.29 19.15 -4.59
C ARG A 11 -12.02 20.00 -4.72
N ASN A 12 -12.15 21.29 -4.41
CA ASN A 12 -11.03 22.23 -4.40
C ASN A 12 -9.95 21.75 -3.42
N ASN A 13 -8.69 21.75 -3.86
CA ASN A 13 -7.49 21.38 -3.10
C ASN A 13 -7.14 22.37 -1.97
N ARG A 14 -8.03 23.33 -1.66
CA ARG A 14 -7.79 24.44 -0.71
C ARG A 14 -8.35 24.18 0.69
N ASP A 15 -9.27 23.24 0.84
CA ASP A 15 -9.89 22.87 2.14
C ASP A 15 -9.30 21.57 2.70
N GLU A 16 -8.20 21.08 2.14
CA GLU A 16 -7.55 19.86 2.64
C GLU A 16 -6.74 20.19 3.90
N ASP A 17 -7.03 19.44 4.96
CA ASP A 17 -6.34 19.51 6.24
C ASP A 17 -4.79 19.54 6.04
N PRO A 18 -4.07 20.50 6.66
CA PRO A 18 -2.63 20.66 6.48
C PRO A 18 -1.83 19.38 6.70
N LYS A 19 -2.25 18.55 7.65
CA LYS A 19 -1.61 17.27 7.98
C LYS A 19 -1.78 16.25 6.85
N THR A 20 -2.96 16.20 6.24
CA THR A 20 -3.23 15.40 5.04
C THR A 20 -2.36 15.84 3.86
N LYS A 21 -2.21 17.16 3.65
CA LYS A 21 -1.35 17.72 2.59
C LYS A 21 0.13 17.38 2.82
N LEU A 22 0.61 17.49 4.05
CA LEU A 22 1.96 17.09 4.43
C LEU A 22 2.18 15.59 4.18
N SER A 23 1.25 14.75 4.61
CA SER A 23 1.30 13.30 4.37
C SER A 23 1.37 12.97 2.88
N LYS A 24 0.56 13.61 2.02
CA LYS A 24 0.65 13.39 0.57
C LYS A 24 2.01 13.81 0.00
N SER A 25 2.56 14.93 0.47
CA SER A 25 3.85 15.45 0.03
C SER A 25 4.99 14.50 0.43
N LEU A 26 4.98 13.99 1.67
CA LEU A 26 5.91 12.95 2.14
C LEU A 26 5.79 11.67 1.31
N SER A 27 4.58 11.17 1.10
CA SER A 27 4.33 10.00 0.25
C SER A 27 4.88 10.19 -1.16
N TYR A 28 4.68 11.35 -1.77
CA TYR A 28 5.21 11.64 -3.10
C TYR A 28 6.74 11.61 -3.12
N ILE A 29 7.41 12.37 -2.25
CA ILE A 29 8.88 12.43 -2.23
C ILE A 29 9.47 11.04 -1.98
N LEU A 30 9.00 10.34 -0.94
CA LEU A 30 9.59 9.08 -0.52
C LEU A 30 9.35 7.93 -1.50
N ARG A 31 8.23 7.94 -2.25
CA ARG A 31 7.86 6.83 -3.14
C ARG A 31 8.21 7.06 -4.60
N HIS A 32 8.23 8.31 -5.05
CA HIS A 32 8.27 8.66 -6.47
C HIS A 32 9.24 9.81 -6.78
N GLY A 33 9.27 10.84 -5.93
CA GLY A 33 9.89 12.12 -6.23
C GLY A 33 11.35 12.27 -5.80
N ALA A 34 11.91 11.36 -5.01
CA ALA A 34 13.21 11.55 -4.36
C ALA A 34 14.31 11.96 -5.34
N THR A 35 14.52 11.20 -6.42
CA THR A 35 15.53 11.51 -7.44
C THR A 35 15.30 12.87 -8.10
N LYS A 36 14.04 13.18 -8.45
CA LYS A 36 13.66 14.45 -9.09
C LYS A 36 13.90 15.64 -8.19
N GLU A 37 13.64 15.48 -6.89
CA GLU A 37 13.82 16.52 -5.89
C GLU A 37 15.27 16.57 -5.37
N GLY A 38 16.18 15.73 -5.88
CA GLY A 38 17.57 15.65 -5.42
C GLY A 38 17.72 15.16 -3.98
N ILE A 39 16.79 14.34 -3.50
CA ILE A 39 16.86 13.65 -2.22
C ILE A 39 17.56 12.31 -2.43
N LYS A 40 18.61 12.06 -1.64
CA LYS A 40 19.31 10.77 -1.63
C LYS A 40 18.55 9.80 -0.73
N LEU A 41 18.20 8.64 -1.28
CA LEU A 41 17.71 7.49 -0.54
C LEU A 41 18.86 6.51 -0.35
N SER A 42 19.01 5.96 0.85
CA SER A 42 19.81 4.76 1.07
C SER A 42 19.16 3.54 0.42
N ASP A 43 19.91 2.45 0.36
CA ASP A 43 19.46 1.13 -0.10
C ASP A 43 18.21 0.63 0.67
N ASP A 44 18.17 0.88 1.97
CA ASP A 44 17.02 0.58 2.83
C ASP A 44 15.88 1.64 2.78
N GLY A 45 15.97 2.56 1.82
CA GLY A 45 14.92 3.52 1.46
C GLY A 45 14.77 4.70 2.42
N TYR A 46 15.70 4.90 3.35
CA TYR A 46 15.70 6.05 4.24
C TYR A 46 16.32 7.29 3.58
N ALA A 47 15.74 8.45 3.90
CA ALA A 47 16.29 9.75 3.56
C ALA A 47 16.48 10.58 4.83
N LEU A 48 17.50 11.43 4.83
CA LEU A 48 17.72 12.40 5.90
C LEU A 48 16.56 13.40 5.94
N LEU A 49 15.86 13.49 7.07
CA LEU A 49 14.67 14.34 7.20
C LEU A 49 15.00 15.83 6.93
N ALA A 50 16.15 16.29 7.42
CA ALA A 50 16.61 17.66 7.21
C ALA A 50 16.71 18.05 5.73
N ASP A 51 17.05 17.11 4.83
CA ASP A 51 17.14 17.39 3.39
C ASP A 51 15.76 17.50 2.73
N ILE A 52 14.77 16.77 3.25
CA ILE A 52 13.37 16.87 2.81
C ILE A 52 12.79 18.22 3.24
N LEU A 53 13.02 18.64 4.49
CA LEU A 53 12.48 19.88 5.05
C LEU A 53 13.01 21.14 4.35
N LYS A 54 14.17 21.06 3.68
CA LYS A 54 14.71 22.15 2.85
C LYS A 54 13.94 22.36 1.54
N LYS A 55 13.09 21.43 1.11
CA LYS A 55 12.37 21.54 -0.17
C LYS A 55 11.21 22.52 -0.07
N SER A 56 10.90 23.19 -1.18
CA SER A 56 9.86 24.24 -1.23
C SER A 56 8.48 23.76 -0.76
N ASN A 57 8.15 22.49 -1.02
CA ASN A 57 6.90 21.86 -0.58
C ASN A 57 6.80 21.66 0.95
N PHE A 58 7.92 21.76 1.67
CA PHE A 58 8.05 21.58 3.11
C PHE A 58 8.44 22.89 3.81
N LYS A 59 8.34 24.02 3.10
CA LYS A 59 8.57 25.33 3.70
C LYS A 59 7.61 25.52 4.89
N ASN A 60 8.17 25.85 6.05
CA ASN A 60 7.48 25.98 7.34
C ASN A 60 6.97 24.67 7.96
N VAL A 61 7.44 23.51 7.50
CA VAL A 61 7.19 22.22 8.16
C VAL A 61 8.29 21.96 9.18
N THR A 62 7.91 21.65 10.42
CA THR A 62 8.87 21.30 11.49
C THR A 62 9.03 19.77 11.62
N GLU A 63 10.09 19.34 12.31
CA GLU A 63 10.30 17.92 12.61
C GLU A 63 9.19 17.35 13.48
N GLU A 64 8.66 18.13 14.43
CA GLU A 64 7.54 17.74 15.29
C GLU A 64 6.27 17.50 14.47
N GLN A 65 6.00 18.32 13.46
CA GLN A 65 4.86 18.10 12.56
C GLN A 65 5.02 16.83 11.74
N VAL A 66 6.25 16.49 11.34
CA VAL A 66 6.52 15.21 10.66
C VAL A 66 6.34 14.05 11.62
N LYS A 67 6.86 14.12 12.85
CA LYS A 67 6.65 13.12 13.91
C LYS A 67 5.15 12.89 14.13
N ASP A 68 4.38 13.96 14.34
CA ASP A 68 2.92 13.88 14.49
C ASP A 68 2.24 13.22 13.27
N VAL A 69 2.65 13.54 12.04
CA VAL A 69 2.14 12.85 10.83
C VAL A 69 2.48 11.37 10.83
N VAL A 70 3.68 10.99 11.25
CA VAL A 70 4.12 9.58 11.30
C VAL A 70 3.29 8.83 12.35
N ASP A 71 3.19 9.37 13.56
CA ASP A 71 2.58 8.73 14.72
C ASP A 71 1.06 8.55 14.56
N THR A 72 0.40 9.54 13.98
CA THR A 72 -1.06 9.53 13.78
C THR A 72 -1.47 9.02 12.40
N CYS A 73 -0.52 8.56 11.57
CA CYS A 73 -0.85 8.00 10.28
C CYS A 73 -1.64 6.71 10.49
N SER A 74 -2.96 6.75 10.31
CA SER A 74 -3.82 5.57 10.42
C SER A 74 -3.42 4.43 9.47
N LYS A 75 -2.64 4.73 8.43
CA LYS A 75 -2.11 3.74 7.49
C LYS A 75 -0.65 3.34 7.75
N GLN A 76 -0.04 3.86 8.81
CA GLN A 76 1.38 3.70 9.15
C GLN A 76 2.26 3.72 7.89
N ARG A 77 2.17 4.82 7.13
CA ARG A 77 2.79 4.89 5.80
C ARG A 77 4.31 5.08 5.85
N TYR A 78 4.82 5.49 7.00
CA TYR A 78 6.18 5.96 7.19
C TYR A 78 6.82 5.28 8.38
N LYS A 79 8.15 5.24 8.38
CA LYS A 79 8.96 4.88 9.53
C LYS A 79 10.01 5.97 9.73
N LEU A 80 10.08 6.49 10.94
CA LEU A 80 11.03 7.51 11.36
C LEU A 80 11.97 6.88 12.38
N ILE A 81 13.28 7.04 12.19
CA ILE A 81 14.31 6.52 13.09
C ILE A 81 15.39 7.57 13.29
N GLU A 82 16.16 7.42 14.36
CA GLU A 82 17.40 8.16 14.56
C GLU A 82 18.58 7.29 14.10
N ARG A 83 19.56 7.90 13.43
CA ARG A 83 20.85 7.27 13.14
C ARG A 83 21.96 8.20 13.59
N THR A 84 22.94 7.64 14.27
CA THR A 84 24.18 8.32 14.58
C THR A 84 25.19 8.07 13.47
N ASN A 85 25.72 9.14 12.90
CA ASN A 85 26.83 9.03 11.96
C ASN A 85 28.09 8.63 12.76
N PRO A 86 28.73 7.49 12.47
CA PRO A 86 29.89 7.02 13.22
C PRO A 86 31.11 7.94 13.08
N ASP A 87 31.23 8.67 11.97
CA ASP A 87 32.37 9.55 11.70
C ASP A 87 32.23 10.90 12.41
N THR A 88 31.00 11.44 12.49
CA THR A 88 30.75 12.76 13.07
C THR A 88 30.18 12.71 14.49
N ASN A 89 29.78 11.51 14.94
CA ASN A 89 29.03 11.26 16.17
C ASN A 89 27.74 12.11 16.31
N GLN A 90 27.19 12.55 15.18
CA GLN A 90 25.95 13.33 15.14
C GLN A 90 24.76 12.41 14.88
N THR A 91 23.74 12.53 15.72
CA THR A 91 22.46 11.86 15.53
C THR A 91 21.53 12.72 14.69
N ALA A 92 20.90 12.11 13.69
CA ALA A 92 19.90 12.77 12.86
C ALA A 92 18.70 11.87 12.58
N LEU A 93 17.56 12.49 12.25
CA LEU A 93 16.34 11.79 11.89
C LEU A 93 16.34 11.35 10.43
N TYR A 94 15.98 10.09 10.22
CA TYR A 94 15.82 9.47 8.91
C TYR A 94 14.40 8.96 8.75
N ILE A 95 13.80 9.23 7.60
CA ILE A 95 12.43 8.82 7.27
C ILE A 95 12.40 8.00 5.98
N ARG A 96 11.55 6.98 5.96
CA ARG A 96 11.21 6.24 4.74
C ARG A 96 9.71 6.04 4.61
N ALA A 97 9.26 5.68 3.41
CA ALA A 97 7.95 5.07 3.25
C ALA A 97 8.02 3.57 3.57
N ASN A 98 6.97 3.02 4.17
CA ASN A 98 6.93 1.58 4.44
C ASN A 98 6.72 0.78 3.16
N GLN A 99 5.95 1.31 2.20
CA GLN A 99 5.52 0.61 0.98
C GLN A 99 5.34 1.56 -0.20
N GLY A 100 5.24 0.99 -1.40
CA GLY A 100 4.80 1.69 -2.61
C GLY A 100 5.89 2.47 -3.36
N HIS A 101 7.16 2.13 -3.17
CA HIS A 101 8.28 2.71 -3.90
C HIS A 101 8.17 2.35 -5.39
N SER A 102 8.34 3.36 -6.26
CA SER A 102 8.57 3.17 -7.70
C SER A 102 9.94 3.66 -8.14
N VAL A 103 10.76 4.17 -7.20
CA VAL A 103 12.13 4.64 -7.48
C VAL A 103 13.04 3.42 -7.48
N ALA A 104 13.77 3.22 -8.59
CA ALA A 104 14.62 2.04 -8.81
C ALA A 104 15.75 1.86 -7.78
N VAL A 105 16.10 2.92 -7.05
CA VAL A 105 17.18 2.93 -6.03
C VAL A 105 16.84 2.06 -4.83
N VAL A 106 15.56 1.97 -4.46
CA VAL A 106 15.10 1.08 -3.39
C VAL A 106 14.59 -0.18 -4.07
N LYS A 107 15.31 -1.29 -3.95
CA LYS A 107 14.74 -2.59 -4.29
C LYS A 107 13.62 -2.83 -3.27
N GLY A 108 12.38 -2.52 -3.66
CA GLY A 108 11.22 -2.52 -2.75
C GLY A 108 11.12 -3.79 -1.92
N ASP A 109 11.56 -4.92 -2.49
CA ASP A 109 11.58 -6.27 -1.91
C ASP A 109 12.57 -6.42 -0.75
N GLN A 110 13.68 -5.66 -0.73
CA GLN A 110 14.66 -5.70 0.37
C GLN A 110 14.06 -5.18 1.69
N LEU A 111 12.94 -4.46 1.62
CA LEU A 111 12.22 -3.95 2.76
C LEU A 111 11.06 -4.84 3.20
N LEU A 112 10.86 -5.96 2.51
CA LEU A 112 9.77 -6.89 2.78
C LEU A 112 10.35 -8.19 3.34
N LYS A 113 9.68 -8.75 4.34
CA LYS A 113 9.99 -10.07 4.86
C LYS A 113 9.38 -11.13 3.93
N PRO A 114 10.15 -12.03 3.31
CA PRO A 114 9.59 -13.14 2.56
C PRO A 114 8.76 -14.06 3.47
N ILE A 115 7.63 -14.53 2.97
CA ILE A 115 6.75 -15.49 3.63
C ILE A 115 6.78 -16.77 2.80
N THR A 116 7.31 -17.85 3.39
CA THR A 116 7.43 -19.16 2.72
C THR A 116 6.48 -20.21 3.29
N GLY A 117 5.74 -19.86 4.34
CA GLY A 117 4.79 -20.75 5.01
C GLY A 117 3.75 -19.94 5.77
N VAL A 118 2.53 -20.49 5.87
CA VAL A 118 1.40 -19.85 6.56
C VAL A 118 1.64 -19.69 8.06
N ASP A 119 2.49 -20.53 8.63
CA ASP A 119 2.94 -20.52 10.04
C ASP A 119 3.80 -19.30 10.40
N GLN A 120 4.35 -18.59 9.40
CA GLN A 120 5.12 -17.37 9.61
C GLN A 120 4.23 -16.12 9.77
N LEU A 121 2.92 -16.26 9.56
CA LEU A 121 1.95 -15.19 9.69
C LEU A 121 1.25 -15.27 11.05
N PRO A 122 0.81 -14.12 11.61
CA PRO A 122 -0.03 -14.11 12.80
C PRO A 122 -1.27 -15.00 12.62
N GLU A 123 -1.70 -15.67 13.69
CA GLU A 123 -2.90 -16.49 13.68
C GLU A 123 -4.13 -15.67 13.24
N GLY A 124 -4.96 -16.25 12.39
CA GLY A 124 -6.15 -15.57 11.84
C GLY A 124 -5.87 -14.54 10.75
N THR A 125 -4.63 -14.41 10.27
CA THR A 125 -4.31 -13.54 9.12
C THR A 125 -5.15 -13.93 7.91
N LYS A 126 -5.88 -12.95 7.35
CA LYS A 126 -6.60 -13.08 6.08
C LYS A 126 -5.88 -12.28 5.01
N MET A 127 -5.85 -12.74 3.76
CA MET A 127 -5.25 -11.97 2.66
C MET A 127 -6.35 -11.42 1.76
N ILE A 128 -6.67 -10.13 1.92
CA ILE A 128 -7.86 -9.53 1.32
C ILE A 128 -7.52 -8.38 0.37
N HIS A 129 -8.07 -8.41 -0.84
CA HIS A 129 -8.02 -7.31 -1.79
C HIS A 129 -9.39 -6.64 -1.94
N GLY A 130 -9.42 -5.33 -1.70
CA GLY A 130 -10.61 -4.50 -1.89
C GLY A 130 -10.67 -3.89 -3.29
N THR A 131 -11.74 -4.15 -4.03
CA THR A 131 -11.99 -3.62 -5.39
C THR A 131 -13.44 -3.14 -5.55
N TYR A 132 -13.80 -2.77 -6.77
CA TYR A 132 -15.13 -2.29 -7.14
C TYR A 132 -15.87 -3.32 -7.99
N SER A 133 -17.19 -3.41 -7.82
CA SER A 133 -18.07 -4.29 -8.60
C SER A 133 -17.85 -4.14 -10.12
N SER A 134 -17.64 -2.91 -10.58
CA SER A 134 -17.33 -2.60 -12.00
C SER A 134 -16.03 -3.19 -12.54
N LYS A 135 -15.18 -3.76 -11.68
CA LYS A 135 -13.91 -4.41 -12.03
C LYS A 135 -13.98 -5.93 -11.91
N TRP A 136 -15.03 -6.46 -11.29
CA TRP A 136 -15.14 -7.89 -11.00
C TRP A 136 -15.09 -8.74 -12.26
N ASP A 137 -15.87 -8.43 -13.30
CA ASP A 137 -15.90 -9.22 -14.54
C ASP A 137 -14.53 -9.36 -15.21
N LEU A 138 -13.68 -8.33 -15.11
CA LEU A 138 -12.33 -8.38 -15.65
C LEU A 138 -11.42 -9.23 -14.75
N ILE A 139 -11.48 -9.01 -13.43
CA ILE A 139 -10.66 -9.72 -12.45
C ILE A 139 -10.99 -11.22 -12.47
N LYS A 140 -12.27 -11.57 -12.60
CA LYS A 140 -12.72 -12.96 -12.71
C LYS A 140 -12.17 -13.69 -13.94
N LYS A 141 -11.86 -12.97 -15.01
CA LYS A 141 -11.28 -13.55 -16.24
C LYS A 141 -9.75 -13.60 -16.22
N SER A 142 -9.11 -12.65 -15.55
CA SER A 142 -7.66 -12.41 -15.67
C SER A 142 -6.85 -12.57 -14.38
N GLY A 143 -7.52 -12.66 -13.23
CA GLY A 143 -6.87 -12.57 -11.92
C GLY A 143 -6.64 -11.12 -11.47
N LEU A 144 -5.95 -10.96 -10.33
CA LEU A 144 -5.59 -9.66 -9.78
C LEU A 144 -4.23 -9.21 -10.33
N SER A 145 -4.21 -8.08 -11.05
CA SER A 145 -2.98 -7.51 -11.60
C SER A 145 -2.29 -6.54 -10.63
N LYS A 146 -0.95 -6.55 -10.62
CA LYS A 146 -0.14 -5.47 -10.01
C LYS A 146 -0.30 -4.13 -10.73
N MET A 147 -0.83 -4.14 -11.96
CA MET A 147 -0.97 -2.96 -12.82
C MET A 147 0.39 -2.25 -12.97
N ASN A 148 0.43 -0.93 -12.80
CA ASN A 148 1.67 -0.13 -12.87
C ASN A 148 2.50 -0.19 -11.58
N ARG A 149 2.16 -1.05 -10.60
CA ARG A 149 2.93 -1.22 -9.37
C ARG A 149 3.88 -2.42 -9.47
N GLN A 150 4.77 -2.52 -8.49
CA GLN A 150 5.65 -3.68 -8.32
C GLN A 150 4.89 -4.89 -7.74
N HIS A 151 3.87 -4.65 -6.92
CA HIS A 151 3.14 -5.71 -6.22
C HIS A 151 1.63 -5.47 -6.22
N VAL A 152 0.85 -6.57 -6.19
CA VAL A 152 -0.52 -6.55 -5.68
C VAL A 152 -0.46 -6.45 -4.16
N HIS A 153 -1.34 -5.64 -3.57
CA HIS A 153 -1.37 -5.37 -2.14
C HIS A 153 -2.64 -5.93 -1.50
N PHE A 154 -2.50 -6.51 -0.32
CA PHE A 154 -3.57 -7.15 0.43
C PHE A 154 -3.54 -6.68 1.89
N ALA A 155 -4.71 -6.48 2.46
CA ALA A 155 -4.86 -6.30 3.90
C ALA A 155 -4.75 -7.66 4.60
N CYS A 156 -4.18 -7.67 5.81
CA CYS A 156 -4.05 -8.87 6.65
C CYS A 156 -5.34 -9.23 7.44
N GLY A 157 -6.45 -8.54 7.18
CA GLY A 157 -7.73 -8.76 7.83
C GLY A 157 -8.83 -7.82 7.30
N GLU A 158 -10.02 -7.91 7.89
CA GLU A 158 -11.19 -7.19 7.44
C GLU A 158 -11.20 -5.74 7.92
N ARG A 159 -12.15 -4.95 7.40
CA ARG A 159 -12.31 -3.57 7.86
C ARG A 159 -12.93 -3.56 9.25
N GLY A 160 -12.28 -2.84 10.16
CA GLY A 160 -12.77 -2.69 11.53
C GLY A 160 -12.08 -3.63 12.53
N ASP A 161 -11.30 -4.59 12.04
CA ASP A 161 -10.39 -5.36 12.88
C ASP A 161 -9.38 -4.39 13.50
N LYS A 162 -9.34 -4.34 14.84
CA LYS A 162 -8.58 -3.33 15.61
C LYS A 162 -7.08 -3.34 15.31
N GLU A 163 -6.57 -4.48 14.87
CA GLU A 163 -5.14 -4.71 14.60
C GLU A 163 -4.79 -4.56 13.11
N VAL A 164 -5.78 -4.35 12.23
CA VAL A 164 -5.58 -4.38 10.79
C VAL A 164 -5.55 -2.98 10.21
N ILE A 165 -4.37 -2.62 9.69
CA ILE A 165 -4.20 -1.42 8.89
C ILE A 165 -4.66 -1.71 7.47
N SER A 166 -5.95 -1.56 7.23
CA SER A 166 -6.51 -1.82 5.89
C SER A 166 -6.13 -0.72 4.91
N GLY A 167 -5.29 -1.06 3.93
CA GLY A 167 -5.00 -0.22 2.77
C GLY A 167 -6.21 0.02 1.86
N MET A 168 -7.27 -0.79 2.02
CA MET A 168 -8.47 -0.76 1.18
C MET A 168 -9.16 0.60 1.22
N ARG A 169 -9.72 1.01 0.07
CA ARG A 169 -10.45 2.28 -0.03
C ARG A 169 -11.84 2.12 0.55
N ASN A 170 -12.26 2.97 1.49
CA ASN A 170 -13.61 2.92 2.09
C ASN A 170 -14.76 2.78 1.07
N SER A 171 -14.58 3.30 -0.15
CA SER A 171 -15.58 3.21 -1.22
C SER A 171 -15.63 1.89 -1.99
N CYS A 172 -14.67 0.98 -1.80
CA CYS A 172 -14.69 -0.33 -2.44
C CYS A 172 -15.86 -1.16 -1.88
N ASP A 173 -16.47 -1.96 -2.76
CA ASP A 173 -17.66 -2.75 -2.45
C ASP A 173 -17.53 -4.24 -2.77
N VAL A 174 -16.39 -4.66 -3.31
CA VAL A 174 -16.04 -6.07 -3.47
C VAL A 174 -14.80 -6.38 -2.66
N LEU A 175 -14.82 -7.49 -1.92
CA LEU A 175 -13.67 -8.07 -1.24
C LEU A 175 -13.33 -9.41 -1.88
N ILE A 176 -12.06 -9.58 -2.24
CA ILE A 176 -11.50 -10.83 -2.77
C ILE A 176 -10.58 -11.39 -1.68
N TYR A 177 -10.92 -12.58 -1.18
CA TYR A 177 -10.14 -13.34 -0.22
C TYR A 177 -9.24 -14.30 -0.99
N ILE A 178 -7.95 -14.31 -0.64
CA ILE A 178 -6.94 -15.15 -1.28
C ILE A 178 -6.59 -16.30 -0.36
N ASP A 179 -6.59 -17.51 -0.90
CA ASP A 179 -6.04 -18.69 -0.24
C ASP A 179 -4.52 -18.57 -0.25
N ILE A 180 -3.97 -18.20 0.92
CA ILE A 180 -2.53 -17.99 1.11
C ILE A 180 -1.76 -19.29 0.88
N LYS A 181 -2.30 -20.43 1.35
CA LYS A 181 -1.63 -21.72 1.21
C LYS A 181 -1.55 -22.10 -0.26
N LYS A 182 -2.66 -22.00 -0.99
CA LYS A 182 -2.71 -22.27 -2.43
C LYS A 182 -1.75 -21.36 -3.21
N LEU A 183 -1.70 -20.07 -2.87
CA LEU A 183 -0.79 -19.11 -3.49
C LEU A 183 0.68 -19.53 -3.31
N LEU A 184 1.06 -19.93 -2.09
CA LEU A 184 2.42 -20.40 -1.78
C LEU A 184 2.74 -21.74 -2.46
N ASP A 185 1.81 -22.70 -2.43
CA ASP A 185 1.97 -24.01 -3.07
C ASP A 185 2.15 -23.89 -4.59
N ASP A 186 1.52 -22.88 -5.21
CA ASP A 186 1.67 -22.56 -6.64
C ASP A 186 2.97 -21.80 -6.95
N GLY A 187 3.85 -21.63 -5.95
CA GLY A 187 5.17 -21.00 -6.08
C GLY A 187 5.10 -19.48 -6.29
N ILE A 188 3.99 -18.84 -5.96
CA ILE A 188 3.83 -17.39 -6.10
C ILE A 188 4.50 -16.70 -4.91
N PRO A 189 5.49 -15.80 -5.11
CA PRO A 189 6.18 -15.15 -4.00
C PRO A 189 5.24 -14.30 -3.16
N LEU A 190 5.38 -14.38 -1.84
CA LEU A 190 4.63 -13.59 -0.87
C LEU A 190 5.57 -12.89 0.09
N PHE A 191 5.25 -11.65 0.43
CA PHE A 191 6.02 -10.85 1.36
C PHE A 191 5.13 -10.09 2.34
N LEU A 192 5.68 -9.81 3.52
CA LEU A 192 5.05 -8.99 4.56
C LEU A 192 5.85 -7.71 4.78
N SER A 193 5.16 -6.57 4.75
CA SER A 193 5.74 -5.28 5.10
C SER A 193 5.85 -5.04 6.60
N ASP A 194 6.68 -4.09 7.02
CA ASP A 194 6.70 -3.53 8.39
C ASP A 194 5.32 -3.05 8.92
N ASN A 195 4.40 -2.62 8.04
CA ASN A 195 3.07 -2.14 8.43
C ASN A 195 1.93 -3.14 8.16
N ASN A 196 2.23 -4.44 8.24
CA ASN A 196 1.26 -5.54 8.13
C ASN A 196 0.38 -5.51 6.86
N VAL A 197 1.02 -5.27 5.72
CA VAL A 197 0.46 -5.42 4.38
C VAL A 197 1.13 -6.61 3.71
N LEU A 198 0.33 -7.51 3.14
CA LEU A 198 0.82 -8.62 2.32
C LEU A 198 0.99 -8.16 0.87
N LEU A 199 2.08 -8.57 0.24
CA LEU A 199 2.47 -8.16 -1.11
C LEU A 199 2.94 -9.36 -1.94
N THR A 200 2.55 -9.38 -3.20
CA THR A 200 3.04 -10.37 -4.17
C THR A 200 3.30 -9.72 -5.52
N PRO A 201 4.38 -10.09 -6.23
CA PRO A 201 4.63 -9.63 -7.59
C PRO A 201 3.70 -10.32 -8.59
N GLY A 202 2.98 -11.38 -8.18
CA GLY A 202 2.21 -12.25 -9.06
C GLY A 202 3.01 -13.46 -9.53
N LYS A 203 2.39 -14.30 -10.34
CA LYS A 203 2.95 -15.58 -10.80
C LYS A 203 3.96 -15.37 -11.92
N GLY A 204 5.23 -15.74 -11.69
CA GLY A 204 6.32 -15.52 -12.65
C GLY A 204 6.37 -14.06 -13.12
N ASP A 205 6.55 -13.85 -14.43
CA ASP A 205 6.60 -12.51 -15.02
C ASP A 205 5.23 -11.95 -15.41
N THR A 206 4.13 -12.64 -15.08
CA THR A 206 2.79 -12.22 -15.50
C THR A 206 2.35 -10.94 -14.80
N GLY A 207 2.75 -10.76 -13.54
CA GLY A 207 2.23 -9.68 -12.70
C GLY A 207 0.82 -9.91 -12.16
N PHE A 208 0.29 -11.14 -12.27
CA PHE A 208 -1.07 -11.50 -11.83
C PHE A 208 -1.08 -12.53 -10.70
N VAL A 209 -2.03 -12.37 -9.77
CA VAL A 209 -2.49 -13.46 -8.89
C VAL A 209 -3.66 -14.14 -9.59
N PRO A 210 -3.56 -15.44 -9.96
CA PRO A 210 -4.61 -16.09 -10.72
C PRO A 210 -5.85 -16.39 -9.85
N VAL A 211 -6.98 -16.60 -10.54
CA VAL A 211 -8.31 -16.76 -9.91
C VAL A 211 -8.41 -18.06 -9.12
N ASP A 212 -7.60 -19.07 -9.46
CA ASP A 212 -7.47 -20.33 -8.71
C ASP A 212 -6.96 -20.14 -7.27
N CYS A 213 -6.31 -19.02 -6.97
CA CYS A 213 -5.89 -18.63 -5.64
C CYS A 213 -7.01 -17.91 -4.86
N PHE A 214 -8.19 -17.67 -5.45
CA PHE A 214 -9.28 -16.98 -4.75
C PHE A 214 -10.07 -17.98 -3.91
N GLU A 215 -10.06 -17.76 -2.59
CA GLU A 215 -10.87 -18.53 -1.64
C GLU A 215 -12.35 -18.17 -1.78
N ARG A 216 -12.65 -16.86 -1.79
CA ARG A 216 -14.02 -16.33 -1.87
C ARG A 216 -14.02 -14.89 -2.36
N VAL A 217 -15.07 -14.49 -3.06
CA VAL A 217 -15.31 -13.08 -3.42
C VAL A 217 -16.71 -12.68 -3.00
N VAL A 218 -16.85 -11.52 -2.35
CA VAL A 218 -18.15 -11.01 -1.88
C VAL A 218 -18.35 -9.55 -2.23
N ASN A 219 -19.61 -9.21 -2.51
CA ASN A 219 -20.07 -7.83 -2.53
C ASN A 219 -20.53 -7.44 -1.12
N ILE A 220 -19.79 -6.56 -0.45
CA ILE A 220 -20.07 -6.19 0.95
C ILE A 220 -21.26 -5.23 1.12
N LYS A 221 -21.83 -4.72 0.03
CA LYS A 221 -23.06 -3.91 0.09
C LYS A 221 -24.31 -4.77 -0.01
N THR A 222 -24.28 -5.82 -0.84
CA THR A 222 -25.41 -6.71 -1.06
C THR A 222 -25.32 -8.00 -0.24
N ASN A 223 -24.16 -8.26 0.39
CA ASN A 223 -23.81 -9.53 1.03
C ASN A 223 -23.82 -10.74 0.07
N GLU A 224 -23.76 -10.49 -1.23
CA GLU A 224 -23.74 -11.53 -2.26
C GLU A 224 -22.36 -12.18 -2.37
N VAL A 225 -22.31 -13.51 -2.47
CA VAL A 225 -21.12 -14.27 -2.83
C VAL A 225 -20.98 -14.29 -4.34
N LEU A 226 -19.92 -13.66 -4.85
CA LEU A 226 -19.61 -13.56 -6.28
C LEU A 226 -18.72 -14.71 -6.78
N TRP A 227 -18.00 -15.38 -5.86
CA TRP A 227 -17.13 -16.52 -6.12
C TRP A 227 -16.92 -17.37 -4.85
N PRO A 228 -16.88 -18.71 -4.94
CA PRO A 228 -17.23 -19.49 -6.13
C PRO A 228 -18.70 -19.26 -6.51
N GLU A 229 -19.04 -19.40 -7.79
CA GLU A 229 -20.45 -19.34 -8.18
C GLU A 229 -21.18 -20.49 -7.49
N GLU A 230 -22.27 -20.19 -6.79
CA GLU A 230 -23.18 -21.25 -6.34
C GLU A 230 -23.63 -22.01 -7.58
N ILE A 231 -23.33 -23.31 -7.64
CA ILE A 231 -23.95 -24.20 -8.61
C ILE A 231 -25.43 -24.18 -8.28
N LYS A 232 -26.21 -23.39 -9.02
CA LYS A 232 -27.66 -23.48 -8.99
C LYS A 232 -28.01 -24.91 -9.42
N LYS A 233 -28.36 -25.73 -8.44
CA LYS A 233 -28.91 -27.08 -8.67
C LYS A 233 -30.21 -27.00 -9.44
#